data_AF-A0A943LTQ7-F1
#
_entry.id   AF-A0A943LTQ7-F1
#
_cell.length_a   1.000
_cell.length_b   1.000
_cell.length_c   1.000
_cell.angle_alpha   90.00
_cell.angle_beta   90.00
_cell.angle_gamma   90.00
#
_symmetry.space_group_name_H-M   'P 1'
#
loop_
_entity.id
_entity.type
_entity.pdbx_description
1 polymer ?
#
loop_
_entity_poly.entity_id
_entity_poly.type
_entity_poly.pdbx_seq_one_letter_code
_entity_poly.pdbx_strand_id
1 'polypeptide(L)' 'MVAGLLAFFLRPFYFFYIGNNGTGVLHLFIAALSLFPPLLVVNLIWNIVLGIMIFTSKPGTKYHQDALGNELLD' A
#
# COMPACT_ATOMS: atom_id res chain seq x y z
N MET A 1 9.85 -4.71 6.52
CA MET A 1 9.62 -3.35 7.08
C MET A 1 9.36 -2.27 6.02
N VAL A 2 10.17 -2.14 4.96
CA VAL A 2 10.03 -1.06 3.95
C VAL A 2 8.62 -1.01 3.33
N ALA A 3 8.05 -2.17 3.02
CA ALA A 3 6.70 -2.29 2.46
C ALA A 3 5.61 -1.65 3.35
N GLY A 4 5.68 -1.84 4.67
CA GLY A 4 4.71 -1.27 5.62
C GLY A 4 4.79 0.25 5.70
N LEU A 5 6.01 0.81 5.70
CA LEU A 5 6.23 2.26 5.66
C LEU A 5 5.70 2.88 4.36
N LEU A 6 5.98 2.23 3.22
CA LEU A 6 5.46 2.66 1.93
C LEU A 6 3.94 2.60 1.91
N ALA A 7 3.31 1.55 2.44
CA ALA A 7 1.85 1.46 2.46
C ALA A 7 1.21 2.53 3.36
N PHE A 8 1.85 2.86 4.48
CA PHE A 8 1.33 3.84 5.45
C PHE A 8 1.48 5.29 4.96
N PHE A 9 2.64 5.67 4.43
CA PHE A 9 2.91 7.06 4.03
C PHE A 9 2.69 7.32 2.54
N LEU A 10 2.93 6.31 1.69
CA LEU A 10 3.16 6.46 0.25
C LEU A 10 2.51 5.30 -0.54
N ARG A 11 1.22 5.03 -0.28
CA ARG A 11 0.48 3.87 -0.82
C ARG A 11 0.68 3.55 -2.33
N PRO A 12 0.73 4.52 -3.26
CA PRO A 12 1.02 4.22 -4.66
C PRO A 12 2.37 3.51 -4.86
N PHE A 13 3.39 3.94 -4.11
CA PHE A 13 4.75 3.41 -4.18
C PHE A 13 4.87 2.02 -3.56
N TYR A 14 4.03 1.68 -2.58
CA TYR A 14 3.91 0.30 -2.11
C TYR A 14 3.50 -0.65 -3.24
N PHE A 15 2.50 -0.26 -4.05
CA PHE A 15 2.06 -1.10 -5.16
C PHE A 15 3.12 -1.25 -6.26
N PHE A 16 3.91 -0.20 -6.52
CA PHE A 16 5.08 -0.31 -7.40
C PHE A 16 6.16 -1.22 -6.81
N TYR A 17 6.42 -1.14 -5.51
CA TYR A 17 7.41 -1.96 -4.81
C TYR A 17 7.10 -3.46 -4.91
N ILE A 18 5.83 -3.84 -4.77
CA ILE A 18 5.40 -5.26 -4.88
C ILE A 18 5.15 -5.71 -6.32
N GLY A 19 5.45 -4.88 -7.33
CA GLY A 19 5.29 -5.22 -8.75
C GLY A 19 3.87 -5.08 -9.31
N ASN A 20 2.92 -4.53 -8.56
CA ASN A 20 1.55 -4.29 -9.02
C ASN A 20 1.41 -2.88 -9.64
N ASN A 21 2.07 -2.67 -10.77
CA ASN A 21 2.18 -1.35 -11.42
C ASN A 21 0.82 -0.74 -11.81
N GLY A 22 -0.12 -1.53 -12.31
CA GLY A 22 -1.46 -1.05 -12.69
C GLY A 22 -2.22 -0.48 -11.48
N THR A 23 -2.13 -1.16 -10.34
CA THR A 23 -2.73 -0.69 -9.09
C THR A 23 -1.99 0.51 -8.51
N GLY A 24 -0.65 0.56 -8.67
CA GLY A 24 0.16 1.72 -8.29
C GLY A 24 -0.24 2.99 -9.04
N VAL A 25 -0.41 2.90 -10.36
CA VAL A 25 -0.89 4.02 -11.19
C VAL A 25 -2.29 4.47 -10.75
N LEU A 26 -3.23 3.56 -10.54
CA LEU A 26 -4.57 3.88 -10.04
C LEU A 26 -4.51 4.66 -8.72
N HIS A 27 -3.69 4.19 -7.78
CA HIS A 27 -3.54 4.83 -6.48
C HIS A 27 -2.83 6.19 -6.55
N LEU A 28 -1.94 6.38 -7.53
CA LEU A 28 -1.33 7.68 -7.80
C LEU A 28 -2.40 8.69 -8.25
N PHE A 29 -3.31 8.30 -9.14
CA PHE A 29 -4.46 9.13 -9.52
C PHE A 29 -5.38 9.43 -8.33
N ILE A 30 -5.69 8.43 -7.50
CA ILE A 30 -6.50 8.64 -6.29
C ILE A 30 -5.82 9.62 -5.33
N ALA A 31 -4.50 9.50 -5.13
CA ALA A 31 -3.75 10.43 -4.30
C ALA A 31 -3.79 11.85 -4.87
N ALA A 32 -3.65 12.03 -6.19
CA ALA A 32 -3.77 13.32 -6.84
C ALA A 32 -5.19 13.93 -6.71
N LEU A 33 -6.23 13.11 -6.79
CA LEU A 33 -7.63 13.53 -6.62
C LEU A 33 -8.02 13.76 -5.15
N SER A 34 -7.22 13.29 -4.19
CA SER A 34 -7.46 13.48 -2.76
C SER A 34 -7.24 14.92 -2.28
N LEU A 35 -7.02 15.88 -3.19
CA LEU A 35 -7.03 17.31 -2.91
C LEU A 35 -8.40 17.79 -2.39
N PHE A 36 -9.48 17.04 -2.63
CA PHE A 36 -10.79 17.27 -2.01
C PHE A 36 -10.81 16.74 -0.56
N PRO A 37 -11.14 17.59 0.45
CA PRO A 37 -11.04 17.24 1.87
C PRO A 37 -11.69 15.92 2.31
N PRO A 38 -12.91 15.53 1.86
CA PRO A 38 -13.50 14.26 2.28
C PRO A 38 -12.77 13.03 1.71
N LEU A 39 -12.24 13.12 0.48
CA LEU A 39 -11.47 12.03 -0.13
C LEU A 39 -10.13 11.83 0.58
N LEU A 40 -9.51 12.91 1.06
CA LEU A 40 -8.25 12.85 1.82
C LEU A 40 -8.39 11.97 3.06
N VAL A 41 -9.46 12.15 3.84
CA VAL A 41 -9.67 11.41 5.10
C VAL A 41 -9.86 9.91 4.83
N VAL A 42 -10.68 9.57 3.82
CA VAL A 42 -10.90 8.17 3.42
C VAL A 42 -9.59 7.53 2.94
N ASN A 43 -8.80 8.26 2.15
CA ASN A 43 -7.50 7.80 1.67
C ASN A 43 -6.51 7.58 2.82
N LEU A 44 -6.47 8.48 3.81
CA LEU A 44 -5.62 8.36 4.99
C LEU A 44 -5.97 7.13 5.84
N ILE A 45 -7.26 6.91 6.11
CA ILE A 45 -7.74 5.73 6.85
C ILE A 45 -7.31 4.45 6.12
N TRP A 46 -7.44 4.42 4.79
CA TRP A 46 -7.04 3.26 4.02
C TRP A 46 -5.53 3.00 4.10
N ASN A 47 -4.70 4.04 4.01
CA ASN A 47 -3.25 3.90 4.16
C ASN A 47 -2.88 3.33 5.54
N ILE A 48 -3.53 3.81 6.60
CA ILE A 48 -3.31 3.32 7.97
C ILE A 48 -3.69 1.84 8.08
N VAL A 49 -4.88 1.47 7.62
CA VAL A 49 -5.37 0.08 7.68
C VAL A 49 -4.45 -0.85 6.89
N LEU A 50 -4.05 -0.47 5.67
CA LEU A 50 -3.13 -1.26 4.85
C LEU A 50 -1.74 -1.38 5.50
N GLY A 51 -1.20 -0.28 6.03
CA GLY A 51 0.07 -0.29 6.74
C GLY A 51 0.06 -1.23 7.93
N ILE A 52 -0.99 -1.19 8.76
CA ILE A 52 -1.15 -2.11 9.90
C ILE A 52 -1.21 -3.55 9.42
N MET A 53 -2.02 -3.87 8.41
CA MET A 53 -2.13 -5.24 7.89
C MET A 53 -0.79 -5.79 7.43
N ILE A 54 0.06 -4.97 6.79
CA ILE A 54 1.40 -5.36 6.36
C ILE A 54 2.35 -5.50 7.55
N PHE A 55 2.35 -4.56 8.51
CA PHE A 55 3.20 -4.66 9.70
C PHE A 55 2.85 -5.85 10.59
N THR A 56 1.58 -6.25 10.65
CA THR A 56 1.13 -7.43 11.42
C THR A 56 1.09 -8.71 10.58
N SER A 57 1.45 -8.63 9.30
CA SER A 57 1.43 -9.79 8.40
C SER A 57 2.49 -10.81 8.82
N LYS A 58 2.20 -12.09 8.54
CA LYS A 58 3.14 -13.19 8.79
C LYS A 58 3.53 -13.83 7.45
N PRO A 59 4.70 -14.47 7.35
CA PRO A 59 5.07 -15.22 6.16
C PRO A 59 3.99 -16.21 5.75
N GLY A 60 3.72 -16.32 4.45
CA GLY A 60 2.64 -17.14 3.89
C GLY A 60 1.25 -16.50 3.93
N THR A 61 1.14 -15.25 4.39
CA THR A 61 -0.10 -14.47 4.28
C THR A 61 -0.03 -13.51 3.09
N LYS A 62 -1.19 -13.23 2.49
CA LYS A 62 -1.30 -12.34 1.31
C LYS A 62 -0.62 -10.98 1.49
N TYR A 63 -0.57 -10.44 2.70
CA TYR A 63 0.02 -9.12 2.99
C TYR A 63 1.54 -9.16 3.23
N HIS A 64 2.10 -10.36 3.35
CA HIS A 64 3.54 -10.59 3.41
C HIS A 64 4.10 -11.03 2.05
N GLN A 65 3.29 -11.04 1.00
CA GLN A 65 3.67 -11.49 -0.34
C GLN A 65 3.61 -10.35 -1.36
N ASP A 66 4.48 -10.40 -2.36
CA ASP A 66 4.45 -9.53 -3.53
C ASP A 66 3.41 -10.00 -4.57
N ALA A 67 3.32 -9.29 -5.70
CA ALA A 67 2.39 -9.64 -6.77
C ALA A 67 2.71 -10.98 -7.49
N LEU A 68 3.93 -11.50 -7.30
CA LEU A 68 4.38 -12.79 -7.85
C LEU A 68 4.26 -13.93 -6.83
N GLY A 69 3.80 -13.64 -5.61
CA GLY A 69 3.65 -14.61 -4.53
C GLY A 69 4.94 -14.87 -3.75
N ASN A 70 6.01 -14.10 -3.99
CA ASN A 70 7.22 -14.19 -3.18
C ASN A 70 7.02 -13.45 -1.86
N GLU A 71 7.62 -13.95 -0.79
CA GLU A 71 7.59 -13.25 0.49
C GLU A 71 8.36 -11.93 0.39
N LEU A 72 7.79 -10.88 0.98
CA LEU A 72 8.40 -9.57 1.09
C LEU A 72 9.63 -9.71 1.99
N LEU A 73 10.78 -9.29 1.46
CA LEU A 73 11.98 -9.17 2.27
C LEU A 73 11.73 -8.08 3.33
N ASP A 74 11.91 -8.46 4.59
CA ASP A 74 11.72 -7.57 5.73
C ASP A 74 12.78 -6.46 5.79
#